data_AF-A0A852Q696-F1
#
_entry.id   AF-A0A852Q696-F1
#
_cell.length_a   1.000
_cell.length_b   1.000
_cell.length_c   1.000
_cell.angle_alpha   90.00
_cell.angle_beta   90.00
_cell.angle_gamma   90.00
#
_symmetry.space_group_name_H-M   'P 1'
#
loop_
_entity.id
_entity.type
_entity.pdbx_description
1 polymer ?
#
loop_
_entity_poly.entity_id
_entity_poly.type
_entity_poly.pdbx_seq_one_letter_code
_entity_poly.pdbx_strand_id
1 'polypeptide(L)'
;MKLQNQDKQAELEQLIGNLNVSNQVFYEIQDKALSIKENISRNKKLIEALESDNQEAQKEIDNLQVSDTGEINFDGFDELSERISKNTRKIDTIRKVVEKFEIQLEILLMTEYEQHLKICNESARKCFSLIGDELLNEFISGGIAEELSRILTIFDKGGRYADVLKYSTDSNIRDIFIDELIKQLRPRINAGSNVQDLGVILPEVKLSTPIPSCSLLQRNKHLEELKNKLNQY
;
A
#
# COMPACT_ATOMS: atom_id res chain seq x y z
N MET A 1 0.57 -9.20 -24.07
CA MET A 1 0.84 -8.39 -25.27
C MET A 1 2.36 -8.23 -25.48
N LYS A 2 2.82 -7.96 -26.71
CA LYS A 2 4.19 -7.51 -27.01
C LYS A 2 4.13 -6.24 -27.84
N LEU A 3 5.06 -5.32 -27.63
CA LEU A 3 5.26 -4.16 -28.49
C LEU A 3 5.83 -4.63 -29.83
N GLN A 4 5.42 -3.98 -30.92
CA GLN A 4 5.94 -4.22 -32.27
C GLN A 4 7.37 -3.74 -32.41
N ASN A 5 7.70 -2.62 -31.75
CA ASN A 5 9.05 -2.07 -31.72
C ASN A 5 9.95 -2.93 -30.80
N GLN A 6 10.90 -3.64 -31.40
CA GLN A 6 11.75 -4.61 -30.69
C GLN A 6 12.67 -3.96 -29.66
N ASP A 7 13.21 -2.78 -29.94
CA ASP A 7 14.07 -2.06 -29.00
C ASP A 7 13.26 -1.63 -27.77
N LYS A 8 12.04 -1.15 -27.99
CA LYS A 8 11.12 -0.78 -26.90
C LYS A 8 10.58 -1.97 -26.13
N GLN A 9 10.37 -3.10 -26.80
CA GLN A 9 10.04 -4.36 -26.14
C GLN A 9 11.16 -4.81 -25.19
N ALA A 10 12.43 -4.73 -25.63
CA ALA A 10 13.57 -5.06 -24.79
C ALA A 10 13.72 -4.10 -23.59
N GLU A 11 13.52 -2.80 -23.82
CA GLU A 11 13.49 -1.78 -22.75
C GLU A 11 12.38 -2.08 -21.73
N LEU A 12 11.18 -2.47 -22.20
CA LEU A 12 10.07 -2.86 -21.34
C LEU A 12 10.39 -4.09 -20.50
N GLU A 13 10.96 -5.13 -21.08
CA GLU A 13 11.34 -6.35 -20.37
C GLU A 13 12.36 -6.06 -19.26
N GLN A 14 13.31 -5.15 -19.51
CA GLN A 14 14.24 -4.68 -18.49
C GLN A 14 13.53 -3.92 -17.36
N LEU A 15 12.60 -3.02 -17.70
CA LEU A 15 11.83 -2.28 -16.69
C LEU A 15 10.96 -3.20 -15.83
N ILE A 16 10.32 -4.20 -16.43
CA ILE A 16 9.53 -5.22 -15.71
C ILE A 16 10.46 -6.03 -14.80
N GLY A 17 11.64 -6.43 -15.27
CA GLY A 17 12.65 -7.10 -14.43
C GLY A 17 13.02 -6.26 -13.20
N ASN A 18 13.30 -4.98 -13.39
CA ASN A 18 13.62 -4.05 -12.29
C ASN A 18 12.45 -3.85 -11.32
N LEU A 19 11.21 -3.78 -11.83
CA LEU A 19 10.01 -3.72 -11.02
C LEU A 19 9.86 -4.98 -10.16
N ASN A 20 10.07 -6.17 -10.74
CA ASN A 20 9.98 -7.43 -10.01
C ASN A 20 11.01 -7.54 -8.89
N VAL A 21 12.25 -7.09 -9.13
CA VAL A 21 13.28 -6.98 -8.07
C VAL A 21 12.82 -6.02 -6.97
N SER A 22 12.27 -4.86 -7.34
CA SER A 22 11.77 -3.88 -6.37
C SER A 22 10.62 -4.44 -5.53
N ASN A 23 9.68 -5.14 -6.18
CA ASN A 23 8.55 -5.80 -5.52
C ASN A 23 9.04 -6.87 -4.53
N GLN A 24 10.05 -7.66 -4.90
CA GLN A 24 10.62 -8.68 -4.01
C GLN A 24 11.19 -8.06 -2.73
N VAL A 25 11.97 -6.98 -2.86
CA VAL A 25 12.51 -6.26 -1.69
C VAL A 25 11.38 -5.69 -0.83
N PHE A 26 10.34 -5.13 -1.45
CA PHE A 26 9.17 -4.65 -0.72
C PHE A 26 8.46 -5.78 0.05
N TYR A 27 8.31 -6.95 -0.55
CA TYR A 27 7.67 -8.10 0.11
C TYR A 27 8.47 -8.59 1.32
N GLU A 28 9.80 -8.61 1.26
CA GLU A 28 10.63 -8.97 2.42
C GLU A 28 10.42 -8.01 3.60
N ILE A 29 10.31 -6.71 3.32
CA ILE A 29 10.02 -5.68 4.33
C ILE A 29 8.59 -5.85 4.87
N GLN A 30 7.62 -6.13 3.99
CA GLN A 30 6.23 -6.37 4.36
C GLN A 30 6.08 -7.59 5.27
N ASP A 31 6.74 -8.70 4.94
CA ASP A 31 6.69 -9.94 5.70
C ASP A 31 7.33 -9.78 7.08
N LYS A 32 8.44 -9.02 7.16
CA LYS A 32 9.04 -8.62 8.44
C LYS A 32 8.05 -7.82 9.30
N ALA A 33 7.38 -6.83 8.71
CA ALA A 33 6.40 -6.01 9.42
C ALA A 33 5.18 -6.85 9.88
N LEU A 34 4.70 -7.77 9.05
CA LEU A 34 3.61 -8.70 9.40
C LEU A 34 4.00 -9.60 10.57
N SER A 35 5.20 -10.19 10.55
CA SER A 35 5.70 -11.02 11.64
C SER A 35 5.78 -10.27 12.97
N ILE A 36 6.26 -9.02 12.97
CA ILE A 36 6.28 -8.17 14.17
C ILE A 36 4.85 -7.93 14.66
N LYS A 37 3.92 -7.58 13.78
CA LYS A 37 2.51 -7.34 14.11
C LYS A 37 1.84 -8.58 14.72
N GLU A 38 2.09 -9.77 14.17
CA GLU A 38 1.59 -11.04 14.69
C GLU A 38 2.18 -11.38 16.07
N ASN A 39 3.48 -11.13 16.28
CA ASN A 39 4.12 -11.30 17.58
C ASN A 39 3.51 -10.38 18.64
N ILE A 40 3.27 -9.10 18.31
CA ILE A 40 2.59 -8.14 19.19
C ILE A 40 1.19 -8.67 19.56
N SER A 41 0.41 -9.13 18.59
CA SER A 41 -0.92 -9.66 18.83
C SER A 41 -0.91 -10.90 19.74
N ARG A 42 0.01 -11.84 19.51
CA ARG A 42 0.20 -13.02 20.37
C ARG A 42 0.57 -12.64 21.79
N ASN A 43 1.49 -11.70 21.96
CA ASN A 43 1.94 -11.24 23.27
C ASN A 43 0.82 -10.52 24.05
N LYS A 44 -0.02 -9.73 23.36
CA LYS A 44 -1.20 -9.11 23.98
C LYS A 44 -2.20 -10.15 24.48
N LYS A 45 -2.49 -11.18 23.68
CA LYS A 45 -3.35 -12.31 24.11
C LYS A 45 -2.77 -13.07 25.31
N LEU A 46 -1.44 -13.21 25.38
CA LEU A 46 -0.78 -13.82 26.53
C LEU A 46 -0.91 -12.97 27.80
N ILE A 47 -0.81 -11.64 27.68
CA ILE A 47 -1.08 -10.73 28.80
C ILE A 47 -2.53 -10.90 29.27
N GLU A 48 -3.50 -10.86 28.37
CA GLU A 48 -4.93 -11.05 28.71
C GLU A 48 -5.19 -12.38 29.43
N ALA A 49 -4.56 -13.46 28.97
CA ALA A 49 -4.68 -14.77 29.61
C ALA A 49 -4.09 -14.77 31.03
N LEU A 50 -2.91 -14.16 31.24
CA LEU A 50 -2.27 -14.05 32.56
C LEU A 50 -3.06 -13.12 33.51
N GLU A 51 -3.68 -12.06 32.98
CA GLU A 51 -4.55 -11.17 33.75
C GLU A 51 -5.82 -11.89 34.20
N SER A 52 -6.43 -12.69 33.32
CA SER A 52 -7.57 -13.54 33.68
C SER A 52 -7.18 -14.58 34.75
N ASP A 53 -6.01 -15.21 34.60
CA ASP A 53 -5.47 -16.17 35.56
C ASP A 53 -5.29 -15.55 36.95
N ASN A 54 -4.78 -14.32 36.99
CA ASN A 54 -4.64 -13.57 38.24
C ASN A 54 -5.98 -13.21 38.87
N GLN A 55 -6.99 -12.85 38.08
CA GLN A 55 -8.32 -12.56 38.59
C GLN A 55 -8.99 -13.80 39.18
N GLU A 56 -8.79 -14.97 38.57
CA GLU A 56 -9.29 -16.24 39.09
C GLU A 56 -8.59 -16.62 40.41
N ALA A 57 -7.26 -16.57 40.44
CA ALA A 57 -6.48 -16.81 41.66
C ALA A 57 -6.86 -15.84 42.80
N GLN A 58 -7.13 -14.57 42.47
CA GLN A 58 -7.57 -13.59 43.47
C GLN A 58 -8.96 -13.95 44.04
N LYS A 59 -9.90 -14.41 43.20
CA LYS A 59 -11.20 -14.88 43.68
C LYS A 59 -11.05 -16.12 44.57
N GLU A 60 -10.14 -17.02 44.25
CA GLU A 60 -9.83 -18.18 45.10
C GLU A 60 -9.27 -17.75 46.46
N ILE A 61 -8.37 -16.76 46.50
CA ILE A 61 -7.89 -16.14 47.74
C ILE A 61 -9.05 -15.55 48.55
N ASP A 62 -9.94 -14.80 47.90
CA ASP A 62 -11.08 -14.15 48.57
C ASP A 62 -12.06 -15.20 49.15
N ASN A 63 -12.17 -16.37 48.51
CA ASN A 63 -13.01 -17.50 48.92
C ASN A 63 -12.34 -18.47 49.89
N LEU A 64 -11.02 -18.42 50.05
CA LEU A 64 -10.23 -19.24 51.00
C LEU A 64 -10.47 -18.85 52.48
N GLN A 65 -11.44 -17.97 52.75
CA GLN A 65 -11.77 -17.52 54.10
C GLN A 65 -12.38 -18.63 54.96
N VAL A 66 -11.64 -18.94 56.04
CA VAL A 66 -12.05 -19.43 57.36
C VAL A 66 -12.87 -20.72 57.34
N SER A 67 -12.24 -21.83 57.75
CA SER A 67 -12.98 -23.06 58.05
C SER A 67 -14.08 -22.80 59.09
N ASP A 68 -15.06 -23.70 59.19
CA ASP A 68 -16.11 -23.64 60.25
C ASP A 68 -15.52 -23.60 61.68
N THR A 69 -14.22 -23.90 61.85
CA THR A 69 -13.46 -23.87 63.11
C THR A 69 -12.62 -22.59 63.31
N GLY A 70 -12.58 -21.67 62.35
CA GLY A 70 -11.74 -20.47 62.43
C GLY A 70 -10.33 -20.62 61.86
N GLU A 71 -9.98 -21.78 61.30
CA GLU A 71 -8.65 -22.04 60.75
C GLU A 71 -8.47 -21.36 59.39
N ILE A 72 -7.34 -20.67 59.25
CA ILE A 72 -6.95 -19.99 58.02
C ILE A 72 -5.96 -20.89 57.27
N ASN A 73 -6.25 -21.17 55.99
CA ASN A 73 -5.35 -21.93 55.12
C ASN A 73 -4.25 -21.03 54.55
N PHE A 74 -3.19 -20.80 55.34
CA PHE A 74 -2.05 -19.98 54.93
C PHE A 74 -1.27 -20.56 53.73
N ASP A 75 -1.14 -21.88 53.64
CA ASP A 75 -0.40 -22.52 52.54
C ASP A 75 -1.08 -22.26 51.18
N GLY A 76 -2.41 -22.39 51.11
CA GLY A 76 -3.18 -22.07 49.90
C GLY A 76 -3.17 -20.58 49.55
N PHE A 77 -3.14 -19.70 50.56
CA PHE A 77 -3.00 -18.26 50.36
C PHE A 77 -1.62 -17.91 49.77
N ASP A 78 -0.55 -18.50 50.31
CA ASP A 78 0.83 -18.27 49.85
C ASP A 78 1.03 -18.78 48.42
N GLU A 79 0.50 -19.96 48.08
CA GLU A 79 0.59 -20.53 46.73
C GLU A 79 -0.06 -19.62 45.68
N LEU A 80 -1.31 -19.20 45.90
CA LEU A 80 -2.04 -18.33 44.98
C LEU A 80 -1.41 -16.94 44.89
N SER A 81 -0.95 -16.39 46.03
CA SER A 81 -0.23 -15.10 46.06
C SER A 81 1.08 -15.17 45.26
N GLU A 82 1.81 -16.28 45.36
CA GLU A 82 3.04 -16.48 44.59
C GLU A 82 2.74 -16.61 43.08
N ARG A 83 1.66 -17.30 42.70
CA ARG A 83 1.20 -17.39 41.30
C ARG A 83 0.88 -16.01 40.73
N ILE A 84 0.09 -15.20 41.45
CA ILE A 84 -0.25 -13.83 41.05
C ILE A 84 1.02 -12.99 40.89
N SER A 85 1.94 -13.06 41.85
CA SER A 85 3.22 -12.35 41.80
C SER A 85 4.07 -12.74 40.59
N LYS A 86 4.22 -14.05 40.32
CA LYS A 86 4.95 -14.57 39.14
C LYS A 86 4.32 -14.11 37.83
N ASN A 87 3.00 -14.20 37.71
CA ASN A 87 2.28 -13.76 36.52
C ASN A 87 2.38 -12.25 36.30
N THR A 88 2.28 -11.45 37.36
CA THR A 88 2.44 -9.99 37.28
C THR A 88 3.81 -9.60 36.73
N ARG A 89 4.89 -10.24 37.21
CA ARG A 89 6.24 -10.03 36.67
C ARG A 89 6.35 -10.40 35.19
N LYS A 90 5.70 -11.50 34.77
CA LYS A 90 5.64 -11.89 33.34
C LYS A 90 4.89 -10.85 32.51
N ILE A 91 3.73 -10.40 32.97
CA ILE A 91 2.92 -9.36 32.32
C ILE A 91 3.76 -8.10 32.11
N ASP A 92 4.41 -7.58 33.16
CA ASP A 92 5.24 -6.37 33.07
C ASP A 92 6.40 -6.54 32.07
N THR A 93 7.01 -7.71 32.04
CA THR A 93 8.08 -8.03 31.08
C THR A 93 7.54 -8.06 29.64
N ILE A 94 6.42 -8.74 29.42
CA ILE A 94 5.81 -8.86 28.09
C ILE A 94 5.31 -7.49 27.61
N ARG A 95 4.76 -6.64 28.48
CA ARG A 95 4.31 -5.28 28.15
C ARG A 95 5.46 -4.42 27.63
N LYS A 96 6.62 -4.43 28.29
CA LYS A 96 7.83 -3.72 27.80
C LYS A 96 8.27 -4.21 26.43
N VAL A 97 8.23 -5.52 26.20
CA VAL A 97 8.58 -6.11 24.90
C VAL A 97 7.58 -5.72 23.82
N VAL A 98 6.27 -5.74 24.13
CA VAL A 98 5.21 -5.28 23.22
C VAL A 98 5.44 -3.83 22.83
N GLU A 99 5.66 -2.93 23.79
CA GLU A 99 5.87 -1.51 23.51
C GLU A 99 7.11 -1.28 22.65
N LYS A 100 8.22 -1.98 22.94
CA LYS A 100 9.43 -1.97 22.11
C LYS A 100 9.15 -2.37 20.66
N PHE A 101 8.41 -3.46 20.45
CA PHE A 101 8.09 -3.94 19.11
C PHE A 101 7.05 -3.06 18.38
N GLU A 102 6.11 -2.44 19.10
CA GLU A 102 5.19 -1.45 18.53
C GLU A 102 5.95 -0.25 17.97
N ILE A 103 6.91 0.28 18.73
CA ILE A 103 7.79 1.37 18.26
C ILE A 103 8.61 0.93 17.05
N GLN A 104 9.21 -0.26 17.08
CA GLN A 104 9.98 -0.79 15.94
C GLN A 104 9.13 -0.96 14.68
N LEU A 105 7.92 -1.47 14.83
CA LEU A 105 6.97 -1.64 13.73
C LEU A 105 6.62 -0.29 13.12
N GLU A 106 6.30 0.70 13.95
CA GLU A 106 5.95 2.04 13.46
C GLU A 106 7.11 2.69 12.70
N ILE A 107 8.34 2.62 13.23
CA ILE A 107 9.53 3.11 12.54
C ILE A 107 9.69 2.41 11.19
N LEU A 108 9.62 1.06 11.15
CA LEU A 108 9.77 0.27 9.92
C LEU A 108 8.73 0.67 8.85
N LEU A 109 7.47 0.88 9.26
CA LEU A 109 6.40 1.28 8.36
C LEU A 109 6.60 2.71 7.83
N MET A 110 7.12 3.61 8.66
CA MET A 110 7.38 5.01 8.29
C MET A 110 8.67 5.23 7.50
N THR A 111 9.58 4.25 7.44
CA THR A 111 10.85 4.38 6.71
C THR A 111 10.87 3.44 5.51
N GLU A 112 11.36 2.22 5.73
CA GLU A 112 11.67 1.25 4.69
C GLU A 112 10.41 0.87 3.92
N TYR A 113 9.30 0.58 4.61
CA TYR A 113 8.07 0.14 3.96
C TYR A 113 7.51 1.19 2.98
N GLU A 114 7.35 2.43 3.44
CA GLU A 114 6.84 3.52 2.60
C GLU A 114 7.79 3.86 1.45
N GLN A 115 9.09 3.91 1.73
CA GLN A 115 10.10 4.21 0.72
C GLN A 115 10.10 3.15 -0.39
N HIS A 116 10.09 1.87 -0.04
CA HIS A 116 10.11 0.78 -1.02
C HIS A 116 8.78 0.67 -1.78
N LEU A 117 7.64 0.93 -1.14
CA LEU A 117 6.37 1.03 -1.85
C LEU A 117 6.38 2.16 -2.90
N LYS A 118 6.94 3.32 -2.55
CA LYS A 118 7.10 4.44 -3.49
C LYS A 118 7.98 4.05 -4.68
N ILE A 119 9.11 3.37 -4.44
CA ILE A 119 10.01 2.88 -5.50
C ILE A 119 9.27 1.92 -6.44
N CYS A 120 8.50 0.95 -5.90
CA CYS A 120 7.72 0.02 -6.72
C CYS A 120 6.70 0.75 -7.60
N ASN A 121 5.97 1.72 -7.02
CA ASN A 121 4.98 2.52 -7.76
C ASN A 121 5.62 3.38 -8.85
N GLU A 122 6.78 3.99 -8.57
CA GLU A 122 7.53 4.76 -9.57
C GLU A 122 8.05 3.87 -10.71
N SER A 123 8.54 2.68 -10.40
CA SER A 123 8.96 1.69 -11.40
C SER A 123 7.79 1.21 -12.26
N ALA A 124 6.62 0.95 -11.66
CA ALA A 124 5.42 0.58 -12.41
C ALA A 124 4.95 1.71 -13.33
N ARG A 125 4.99 2.97 -12.86
CA ARG A 125 4.67 4.14 -13.70
C ARG A 125 5.57 4.25 -14.92
N LYS A 126 6.87 3.95 -14.79
CA LYS A 126 7.80 3.93 -15.93
C LYS A 126 7.40 2.87 -16.96
N CYS A 127 7.02 1.67 -16.50
CA CYS A 127 6.51 0.62 -17.39
C CYS A 127 5.26 1.10 -18.14
N PHE A 128 4.26 1.61 -17.42
CA PHE A 128 3.02 2.08 -18.04
C PHE A 128 3.21 3.28 -18.98
N SER A 129 4.12 4.21 -18.66
CA SER A 129 4.44 5.34 -19.54
C SER A 129 5.01 4.82 -20.86
N LEU A 130 6.03 3.95 -20.79
CA LEU A 130 6.66 3.40 -22.00
C LEU A 130 5.65 2.63 -22.85
N ILE A 131 4.81 1.79 -22.22
CA ILE A 131 3.78 1.05 -22.95
C ILE A 131 2.77 2.00 -23.58
N GLY A 132 2.26 2.99 -22.82
CA GLY A 132 1.28 3.94 -23.33
C GLY A 132 1.80 4.75 -24.50
N ASP A 133 3.03 5.25 -24.38
CA ASP A 133 3.69 6.02 -25.43
C ASP A 133 3.92 5.17 -26.69
N GLU A 134 4.41 3.93 -26.54
CA GLU A 134 4.71 3.09 -27.69
C GLU A 134 3.45 2.55 -28.36
N LEU A 135 2.42 2.15 -27.60
CA LEU A 135 1.14 1.75 -28.19
C LEU A 135 0.47 2.90 -28.95
N LEU A 136 0.61 4.13 -28.46
CA LEU A 136 0.13 5.31 -29.19
C LEU A 136 0.92 5.52 -30.48
N ASN A 137 2.25 5.39 -30.43
CA ASN A 137 3.11 5.51 -31.62
C ASN A 137 2.79 4.45 -32.67
N GLU A 138 2.63 3.19 -32.25
CA GLU A 138 2.25 2.06 -33.11
C GLU A 138 0.86 2.29 -33.73
N PHE A 139 -0.10 2.78 -32.93
CA PHE A 139 -1.44 3.09 -33.41
C PHE A 139 -1.43 4.19 -34.47
N ILE A 140 -0.69 5.28 -34.23
CA ILE A 140 -0.56 6.40 -35.18
C ILE A 140 0.16 5.95 -36.46
N SER A 141 1.26 5.21 -36.31
CA SER A 141 2.11 4.74 -37.41
C SER A 141 1.47 3.60 -38.21
N GLY A 142 0.50 2.89 -37.62
CA GLY A 142 -0.28 1.82 -38.25
C GLY A 142 -1.28 2.28 -39.33
N GLY A 143 -1.12 3.48 -39.87
CA GLY A 143 -1.91 4.01 -40.98
C GLY A 143 -3.16 4.79 -40.58
N ILE A 144 -3.51 4.86 -39.29
CA ILE A 144 -4.71 5.60 -38.87
C ILE A 144 -4.59 7.10 -39.14
N ALA A 145 -3.39 7.66 -39.03
CA ALA A 145 -3.16 9.08 -39.35
C ALA A 145 -3.44 9.38 -40.84
N GLU A 146 -3.07 8.46 -41.73
CA GLU A 146 -3.35 8.57 -43.16
C GLU A 146 -4.86 8.45 -43.43
N GLU A 147 -5.53 7.48 -42.79
CA GLU A 147 -6.97 7.28 -42.96
C GLU A 147 -7.78 8.47 -42.43
N LEU A 148 -7.43 9.01 -41.26
CA LEU A 148 -8.03 10.23 -40.73
C LEU A 148 -7.79 11.42 -41.67
N SER A 149 -6.61 11.53 -42.28
CA SER A 149 -6.30 12.56 -43.26
C SER A 149 -7.15 12.43 -44.54
N ARG A 150 -7.40 11.20 -45.00
CA ARG A 150 -8.30 10.91 -46.13
C ARG A 150 -9.74 11.31 -45.80
N ILE A 151 -10.25 10.93 -44.62
CA ILE A 151 -11.61 11.29 -44.18
C ILE A 151 -11.77 12.81 -44.11
N LEU A 152 -10.81 13.51 -43.49
CA LEU A 152 -10.78 14.97 -43.45
C LEU A 152 -10.87 15.57 -44.87
N THR A 153 -10.04 15.08 -45.79
CA THR A 153 -10.00 15.56 -47.18
C THR A 153 -11.34 15.35 -47.88
N ILE A 154 -12.01 14.21 -47.65
CA ILE A 154 -13.34 13.92 -48.23
C ILE A 154 -14.40 14.85 -47.65
N PHE A 155 -14.40 15.10 -46.33
CA PHE A 155 -15.36 16.00 -45.69
C PHE A 155 -15.17 17.45 -46.11
N ASP A 156 -13.92 17.90 -46.25
CA ASP A 156 -13.59 19.22 -46.77
C ASP A 156 -14.12 19.39 -48.20
N LYS A 157 -13.71 18.51 -49.12
CA LYS A 157 -14.17 18.53 -50.52
C LYS A 157 -15.68 18.36 -50.66
N GLY A 158 -16.31 17.60 -49.76
CA GLY A 158 -17.76 17.41 -49.70
C GLY A 158 -18.53 18.59 -49.10
N GLY A 159 -17.84 19.64 -48.65
CA GLY A 159 -18.47 20.84 -48.09
C GLY A 159 -19.09 20.65 -46.71
N ARG A 160 -18.76 19.57 -45.99
CA ARG A 160 -19.33 19.26 -44.66
C ARG A 160 -19.13 20.38 -43.64
N TYR A 161 -18.03 21.12 -43.78
CA TYR A 161 -17.66 22.22 -42.89
C TYR A 161 -17.85 23.60 -43.53
N ALA A 162 -18.42 23.67 -44.75
CA ALA A 162 -18.52 24.91 -45.51
C ALA A 162 -19.27 26.02 -44.76
N ASP A 163 -20.32 25.67 -44.02
CA ASP A 163 -21.09 26.65 -43.25
C ASP A 163 -20.38 27.09 -41.97
N VAL A 164 -19.62 26.21 -41.31
CA VAL A 164 -18.83 26.56 -40.11
C VAL A 164 -17.67 27.49 -40.48
N LEU A 165 -17.04 27.27 -41.63
CA LEU A 165 -15.95 28.10 -42.15
C LEU A 165 -16.42 29.48 -42.64
N LYS A 166 -17.67 29.63 -43.09
CA LYS A 166 -18.24 30.93 -43.53
C LYS A 166 -18.36 31.96 -42.42
N TYR A 167 -18.55 31.51 -41.18
CA TYR A 167 -18.80 32.40 -40.02
C TYR A 167 -17.62 32.50 -39.07
N SER A 168 -16.48 31.92 -39.43
CA SER A 168 -15.31 31.85 -38.55
C SER A 168 -14.08 32.39 -39.25
N THR A 169 -13.53 33.47 -38.70
CA THR A 169 -12.33 34.13 -39.23
C THR A 169 -11.03 33.36 -38.95
N ASP A 170 -11.04 32.42 -37.99
CA ASP A 170 -9.83 31.72 -37.50
C ASP A 170 -9.95 30.18 -37.40
N SER A 171 -11.00 29.54 -37.94
CA SER A 171 -11.13 28.08 -37.76
C SER A 171 -10.34 27.31 -38.80
N ASN A 172 -9.25 26.70 -38.34
CA ASN A 172 -8.56 25.67 -39.09
C ASN A 172 -9.47 24.43 -39.19
N ILE A 173 -9.74 23.98 -40.41
CA ILE A 173 -10.60 22.82 -40.69
C ILE A 173 -10.15 21.55 -39.96
N ARG A 174 -8.85 21.43 -39.68
CA ARG A 174 -8.29 20.33 -38.89
C ARG A 174 -8.86 20.32 -37.47
N ASP A 175 -8.96 21.48 -36.83
CA ASP A 175 -9.40 21.57 -35.44
C ASP A 175 -10.89 21.21 -35.32
N ILE A 176 -11.72 21.66 -36.27
CA ILE A 176 -13.14 21.28 -36.36
C ILE A 176 -13.30 19.76 -36.49
N PHE A 177 -12.49 19.15 -37.35
CA PHE A 177 -12.52 17.70 -37.56
C PHE A 177 -12.06 16.92 -36.31
N ILE A 178 -11.01 17.39 -35.63
CA ILE A 178 -10.53 16.77 -34.39
C ILE A 178 -11.57 16.87 -33.28
N ASP A 179 -12.24 18.02 -33.12
CA ASP A 179 -13.30 18.17 -32.14
C ASP A 179 -14.46 17.19 -32.38
N GLU A 180 -14.87 17.03 -33.64
CA GLU A 180 -15.91 16.07 -34.01
C GLU A 180 -15.48 14.62 -33.79
N LEU A 181 -14.22 14.29 -34.12
CA LEU A 181 -13.62 12.99 -33.84
C LEU A 181 -13.63 12.69 -32.34
N ILE A 182 -13.20 13.64 -31.49
CA ILE A 182 -13.17 13.49 -30.04
C ILE A 182 -14.59 13.26 -29.51
N LYS A 183 -15.60 14.01 -29.98
CA LYS A 183 -17.00 13.80 -29.56
C LYS A 183 -17.48 12.38 -29.84
N GLN A 184 -17.09 11.78 -30.97
CA GLN A 184 -17.46 10.42 -31.30
C GLN A 184 -16.65 9.36 -30.54
N LEU A 185 -15.37 9.62 -30.26
CA LEU A 185 -14.50 8.69 -29.55
C LEU A 185 -14.76 8.68 -28.04
N ARG A 186 -15.07 9.83 -27.43
CA ARG A 186 -15.25 9.98 -25.98
C ARG A 186 -16.19 8.95 -25.35
N PRO A 187 -17.40 8.67 -25.87
CA PRO A 187 -18.29 7.66 -25.28
C PRO A 187 -17.79 6.21 -25.47
N ARG A 188 -16.80 5.98 -26.34
CA ARG A 188 -16.25 4.65 -26.65
C ARG A 188 -14.97 4.33 -25.86
N ILE A 189 -14.34 5.32 -25.23
CA ILE A 189 -13.10 5.15 -24.46
C ILE A 189 -13.46 5.03 -22.97
N ASN A 190 -12.96 3.98 -22.32
CA ASN A 190 -13.13 3.73 -20.89
C ASN A 190 -11.76 3.65 -20.18
N ALA A 191 -11.65 4.25 -19.00
CA ALA A 191 -10.45 4.22 -18.16
C ALA A 191 -10.26 2.89 -17.38
N GLY A 192 -11.22 1.97 -17.43
CA GLY A 192 -11.20 0.70 -16.72
C GLY A 192 -10.79 -0.52 -17.56
N SER A 193 -10.14 -0.33 -18.71
CA SER A 193 -9.70 -1.45 -19.54
C SER A 193 -8.71 -2.35 -18.80
N ASN A 194 -8.84 -3.67 -18.96
CA ASN A 194 -7.90 -4.61 -18.36
C ASN A 194 -6.55 -4.52 -19.07
N VAL A 195 -5.48 -4.30 -18.28
CA VAL A 195 -4.09 -4.18 -18.74
C VAL A 195 -3.18 -5.26 -18.14
N GLN A 196 -3.76 -6.31 -17.53
CA GLN A 196 -3.00 -7.40 -16.90
C GLN A 196 -2.14 -8.18 -17.89
N ASP A 197 -2.56 -8.27 -19.15
CA ASP A 197 -1.84 -8.96 -20.22
C ASP A 197 -0.52 -8.26 -20.62
N LEU A 198 -0.28 -7.06 -20.11
CA LEU A 198 0.98 -6.32 -20.25
C LEU A 198 2.10 -6.86 -19.34
N GLY A 199 1.79 -7.73 -18.37
CA GLY A 199 2.78 -8.33 -17.48
C GLY A 199 3.36 -7.39 -16.41
N VAL A 200 2.81 -6.19 -16.26
CA VAL A 200 3.18 -5.25 -15.18
C VAL A 200 2.41 -5.60 -13.92
N ILE A 201 3.11 -6.12 -12.91
CA ILE A 201 2.51 -6.53 -11.63
C ILE A 201 2.79 -5.46 -10.58
N LEU A 202 1.72 -4.83 -10.10
CA LEU A 202 1.78 -3.89 -8.98
C LEU A 202 2.01 -4.64 -7.65
N PRO A 203 2.75 -4.06 -6.70
CA PRO A 203 2.96 -4.69 -5.40
C PRO A 203 1.64 -4.85 -4.65
N GLU A 204 1.40 -6.03 -4.06
CA GLU A 204 0.27 -6.26 -3.17
C GLU A 204 0.54 -5.63 -1.78
N VAL A 205 -0.23 -4.61 -1.43
CA VAL A 205 -0.11 -3.87 -0.17
C VAL A 205 -1.01 -4.47 0.89
N LYS A 206 -0.43 -5.04 1.95
CA LYS A 206 -1.15 -5.69 3.07
C LYS A 206 -1.19 -4.85 4.34
N LEU A 207 -0.36 -3.81 4.43
CA LEU A 207 -0.26 -2.94 5.60
C LEU A 207 -0.44 -1.48 5.18
N SER A 208 -1.09 -0.70 6.04
CA SER A 208 -1.18 0.74 5.88
C SER A 208 0.03 1.40 6.52
N THR A 209 0.63 2.38 5.84
CA THR A 209 1.58 3.29 6.47
C THR A 209 0.83 4.13 7.50
N PRO A 210 1.38 4.31 8.71
CA PRO A 210 0.85 5.30 9.64
C PRO A 210 0.83 6.64 8.91
N ILE A 211 -0.35 7.25 8.79
CA ILE A 211 -0.49 8.60 8.28
C ILE A 211 -0.38 9.50 9.52
N PRO A 212 0.81 10.06 9.85
CA PRO A 212 0.81 11.18 10.77
C PRO A 212 -0.03 12.27 10.10
N SER A 213 -1.06 12.74 10.79
CA SER A 213 -1.99 13.79 10.35
C SER A 213 -1.32 15.18 10.20
N CYS A 214 -0.04 15.21 9.84
CA CYS A 214 0.90 16.25 10.20
C CYS A 214 1.93 16.45 9.08
N SER A 215 2.48 17.67 9.01
CA SER A 215 3.52 18.09 8.05
C SER A 215 4.78 17.21 8.08
N LEU A 216 5.59 17.22 7.00
CA LEU A 216 6.87 16.48 6.92
C LEU A 216 7.80 16.75 8.12
N LEU A 217 7.82 17.99 8.63
CA LEU A 217 8.60 18.36 9.82
C LEU A 217 8.13 17.63 11.07
N GLN A 218 6.81 17.57 11.29
CA GLN A 218 6.22 16.87 12.43
C GLN A 218 6.43 15.35 12.32
N ARG A 219 6.35 14.80 11.10
CA ARG A 219 6.68 13.40 10.85
C ARG A 219 8.12 13.07 11.24
N ASN A 220 9.08 13.88 10.83
CA ASN A 220 10.50 13.68 11.18
C ASN A 220 10.73 13.82 12.69
N LYS A 221 10.07 14.80 13.33
CA LYS A 221 10.14 14.96 14.79
C LYS A 221 9.60 13.72 15.51
N HIS A 222 8.43 13.22 15.12
CA HIS A 222 7.83 12.00 15.68
C HIS A 222 8.75 10.79 15.51
N LEU A 223 9.35 10.64 14.33
CA LEU A 223 10.29 9.55 14.06
C LEU A 223 11.54 9.62 14.95
N GLU A 224 12.07 10.82 15.23
CA GLU A 224 13.16 11.00 16.19
C GLU A 224 12.70 10.72 17.63
N GLU A 225 11.48 11.10 18.01
CA GLU A 225 10.90 10.75 19.32
C GLU A 225 10.77 9.22 19.49
N LEU A 226 10.31 8.51 18.46
CA LEU A 226 10.23 7.05 18.45
C LEU A 226 11.61 6.39 18.57
N LYS A 227 12.61 6.85 17.81
CA LYS A 227 13.98 6.35 17.93
C LYS A 227 14.57 6.59 19.31
N ASN A 228 14.33 7.77 19.89
CA ASN A 228 14.79 8.10 21.24
C ASN A 228 14.13 7.20 22.29
N LYS A 229 12.83 6.93 22.18
CA LYS A 229 12.13 5.96 23.05
C LYS A 229 12.71 4.56 22.88
N LEU A 230 12.97 4.13 21.65
CA LEU A 230 13.54 2.81 21.37
C LEU A 230 14.93 2.63 22.02
N ASN A 231 15.74 3.68 22.06
CA ASN A 231 17.06 3.68 22.70
C ASN A 231 17.01 3.55 24.24
N GLN A 232 15.84 3.76 24.85
CA GLN A 232 15.64 3.61 26.29
C GLN A 232 15.33 2.15 26.71
N TYR A 233 15.21 1.22 25.75
CA TYR A 233 14.88 -0.20 25.94
C TYR A 233 16.04 -1.16 25.70
#